data_AF-A0AAN4YJ46-F1
#
_entry.id   AF-A0AAN4YJ46-F1
#
_cell.length_a   1.000
_cell.length_b   1.000
_cell.length_c   1.000
_cell.angle_alpha   90.00
_cell.angle_beta   90.00
_cell.angle_gamma   90.00
#
_symmetry.space_group_name_H-M   'P 1'
#
loop_
_entity.id
_entity.type
_entity.pdbx_description
1 polymer ?
#
loop_
_entity_poly.entity_id
_entity_poly.type
_entity_poly.pdbx_seq_one_letter_code
_entity_poly.pdbx_strand_id
1 'polypeptide(L)'
;MVDDWITHTPRDILAKNFGVDASVFDKVPEKFPYILNGTVSDEANNTPQGTLTGNSSYVYHTYKHPSEPVPGSGGTFRKIDSKNFPVSQTIAAALVELEPKGLRELHWHPNVSWSSFY
;
A
#
# COMPACT_ATOMS: atom_id res chain seq x y z
N MET A 1 10.90 11.69 -0.17
CA MET A 1 11.46 10.37 -0.59
C MET A 1 12.79 10.20 0.14
N VAL A 2 13.37 8.99 0.26
CA VAL A 2 14.57 8.80 1.10
C VAL A 2 15.79 9.54 0.52
N ASP A 3 16.01 9.42 -0.80
CA ASP A 3 17.03 10.15 -1.55
C ASP A 3 16.87 11.67 -1.44
N ASP A 4 15.65 12.19 -1.60
CA ASP A 4 15.35 13.61 -1.45
C ASP A 4 15.65 14.19 -0.07
N TRP A 5 15.34 13.43 0.98
CA TRP A 5 15.70 13.84 2.33
C TRP A 5 17.22 13.88 2.50
N ILE A 6 17.94 12.92 1.92
CA ILE A 6 19.41 12.87 1.94
C ILE A 6 20.01 14.04 1.14
N THR A 7 19.50 14.36 -0.05
CA THR A 7 20.04 15.47 -0.88
C THR A 7 19.80 16.85 -0.28
N HIS A 8 18.78 17.00 0.56
CA HIS A 8 18.48 18.24 1.30
C HIS A 8 19.04 18.27 2.73
N THR A 9 19.86 17.29 3.12
CA THR A 9 20.55 17.28 4.40
C THR A 9 22.05 17.55 4.20
N PRO A 10 22.67 18.49 4.94
CA PRO A 10 24.11 18.73 4.85
C PRO A 10 24.93 17.44 5.08
N ARG A 11 25.97 17.25 4.25
CA ARG A 11 26.74 15.99 4.25
C ARG A 11 27.48 15.72 5.55
N ASP A 12 27.92 16.77 6.25
CA ASP A 12 28.56 16.67 7.57
C ASP A 12 27.58 16.17 8.65
N ILE A 13 26.30 16.55 8.54
CA ILE A 13 25.23 16.06 9.44
C ILE A 13 24.93 14.58 9.15
N LEU A 14 24.85 14.18 7.87
CA LEU A 14 24.69 12.78 7.49
C LEU A 14 25.89 11.93 7.94
N ALA A 15 27.11 12.40 7.68
CA ALA A 15 28.35 11.77 8.10
C ALA A 15 28.36 11.51 9.61
N LYS A 16 28.03 12.54 10.40
CA LYS A 16 27.94 12.43 11.85
C LYS A 16 26.84 11.48 12.32
N ASN A 17 25.67 11.47 11.65
CA ASN A 17 24.56 10.57 11.98
C ASN A 17 24.90 9.09 11.77
N PHE A 18 25.58 8.77 10.67
CA PHE A 18 25.93 7.40 10.31
C PHE A 18 27.31 6.95 10.81
N GLY A 19 28.12 7.87 11.34
CA GLY A 19 29.49 7.57 11.82
C GLY A 19 30.46 7.24 10.68
N VAL A 20 30.26 7.82 9.50
CA VAL A 20 31.06 7.59 8.29
C VAL A 20 31.67 8.90 7.78
N ASP A 21 32.62 8.80 6.86
CA ASP A 21 33.19 9.99 6.21
C ASP A 21 32.17 10.67 5.28
N ALA A 22 32.23 12.00 5.16
CA ALA A 22 31.31 12.78 4.35
C ALA A 22 31.37 12.42 2.85
N SER A 23 32.51 11.92 2.37
CA SER A 23 32.69 11.49 0.98
C SER A 23 31.81 10.30 0.57
N VAL A 24 31.30 9.52 1.54
CA VAL A 24 30.31 8.45 1.27
C VAL A 24 29.07 9.00 0.57
N PHE A 25 28.73 10.27 0.81
CA PHE A 25 27.55 10.92 0.25
C PHE A 25 27.83 11.70 -1.05
N ASP A 26 29.04 11.63 -1.62
CA ASP A 26 29.37 12.36 -2.85
C ASP A 26 28.66 11.82 -4.11
N LYS A 27 28.20 10.56 -4.05
CA LYS A 27 27.52 9.88 -5.16
C LYS A 27 26.00 9.81 -5.01
N VAL A 28 25.42 10.47 -4.01
CA VAL A 28 23.96 10.52 -3.87
C VAL A 28 23.38 11.22 -5.10
N PRO A 29 22.45 10.59 -5.84
CA PRO A 29 21.84 11.21 -7.01
C PRO A 29 21.18 12.54 -6.66
N GLU A 30 21.50 13.63 -7.38
CA GLU A 30 20.95 14.96 -7.09
C GLU A 30 19.47 15.12 -7.44
N LYS A 31 18.95 14.28 -8.34
CA LYS A 31 17.60 14.45 -8.91
C LYS A 31 16.76 13.20 -8.71
N PHE A 32 15.61 13.39 -8.06
CA PHE A 32 14.53 12.42 -7.86
C PHE A 32 14.26 11.56 -9.10
N PRO A 33 14.60 10.28 -9.08
CA PRO A 33 14.04 9.31 -9.99
C PRO A 33 12.95 8.55 -9.22
N TYR A 34 11.73 9.09 -9.22
CA TYR A 34 10.59 8.55 -8.44
C TYR A 34 10.35 7.05 -8.70
N ILE A 35 10.58 6.61 -9.95
CA ILE A 35 10.51 5.21 -10.39
C ILE A 35 11.77 4.91 -11.22
N LEU A 36 12.47 3.83 -10.88
CA LEU A 36 13.65 3.34 -11.58
C LEU A 36 13.46 1.89 -12.03
N ASN A 37 14.15 1.50 -13.09
CA ASN A 37 14.25 0.10 -13.47
C ASN A 37 15.06 -0.66 -12.42
N GLY A 38 14.48 -1.74 -11.89
CA GLY A 38 15.15 -2.69 -11.01
C GLY A 38 15.21 -4.09 -11.64
N THR A 39 16.05 -4.95 -11.09
CA THR A 39 16.02 -6.39 -11.37
C THR A 39 15.04 -7.10 -10.43
N VAL A 40 14.42 -8.19 -10.89
CA VAL A 40 13.61 -9.04 -10.01
C VAL A 40 14.48 -9.60 -8.89
N SER A 41 13.97 -9.55 -7.66
CA SER A 41 14.67 -9.97 -6.44
C SER A 41 13.85 -11.01 -5.67
N ASP A 42 14.53 -12.04 -5.15
CA ASP A 42 13.98 -13.06 -4.25
C ASP A 42 14.21 -12.70 -2.77
N GLU A 43 14.69 -11.49 -2.46
CA GLU A 43 15.02 -11.05 -1.09
C GLU A 43 13.80 -11.08 -0.16
N ALA A 44 12.59 -10.90 -0.69
CA ALA A 44 11.35 -11.01 0.08
C ALA A 44 11.20 -12.38 0.77
N ASN A 45 11.79 -13.44 0.22
CA ASN A 45 11.77 -14.78 0.79
C ASN A 45 12.92 -15.04 1.78
N ASN A 46 13.92 -14.16 1.85
CA ASN A 46 15.16 -14.33 2.60
C ASN A 46 15.41 -13.21 3.61
N THR A 47 14.35 -12.52 4.07
CA THR A 47 14.49 -11.41 5.02
C THR A 47 14.93 -11.94 6.40
N PRO A 48 15.88 -11.28 7.11
CA PRO A 48 16.34 -11.74 8.42
C PRO A 48 15.22 -11.78 9.49
N GLN A 49 14.18 -10.95 9.32
CA GLN A 49 13.05 -10.83 10.24
C GLN A 49 11.81 -11.64 9.79
N GLY A 50 11.89 -12.35 8.66
CA GLY A 50 10.76 -13.03 8.04
C GLY A 50 9.70 -12.07 7.46
N THR A 51 8.60 -12.63 6.97
CA THR A 51 7.48 -11.87 6.40
C THR A 51 6.34 -11.74 7.41
N LEU A 52 5.75 -10.55 7.54
CA LEU A 52 4.56 -10.33 8.37
C LEU A 52 3.33 -11.02 7.76
N THR A 53 2.67 -11.86 8.56
CA THR A 53 1.50 -12.65 8.14
C THR A 53 0.27 -12.36 9.02
N GLY A 54 -0.91 -12.74 8.53
CA GLY A 54 -2.16 -12.61 9.29
C GLY A 54 -2.47 -11.14 9.64
N ASN A 55 -2.93 -10.89 10.87
CA ASN A 55 -3.37 -9.57 11.32
C ASN A 55 -2.26 -8.52 11.40
N SER A 56 -0.99 -8.95 11.39
CA SER A 56 0.17 -8.04 11.39
C SER A 56 0.67 -7.74 9.98
N SER A 57 0.10 -8.37 8.95
CA SER A 57 0.50 -8.12 7.57
C SER A 57 0.01 -6.75 7.10
N TYR A 58 0.78 -6.10 6.23
CA TYR A 58 0.36 -4.93 5.48
C TYR A 58 -0.28 -5.30 4.13
N VAL A 59 -0.47 -6.59 3.87
CA VAL A 59 -1.07 -7.11 2.63
C VAL A 59 -2.40 -7.79 2.95
N TYR A 60 -3.45 -7.34 2.28
CA TYR A 60 -4.76 -8.01 2.31
C TYR A 60 -4.99 -8.76 0.99
N HIS A 61 -5.17 -10.08 1.06
CA HIS A 61 -5.44 -10.89 -0.12
C HIS A 61 -6.94 -10.92 -0.44
N THR A 62 -7.42 -9.89 -1.14
CA THR A 62 -8.85 -9.68 -1.41
C THR A 62 -9.58 -10.92 -1.92
N TYR A 63 -9.05 -11.64 -2.91
CA TYR A 63 -9.72 -12.83 -3.47
C TYR A 63 -9.69 -14.07 -2.56
N LYS A 64 -8.93 -14.06 -1.46
CA LYS A 64 -9.02 -15.11 -0.42
C LYS A 64 -10.18 -14.85 0.56
N HIS A 65 -10.76 -13.64 0.55
CA HIS A 65 -11.99 -13.33 1.27
C HIS A 65 -13.19 -13.80 0.43
N PRO A 66 -14.06 -14.67 0.96
CA PRO A 66 -15.32 -15.00 0.30
C PRO A 66 -16.11 -13.74 -0.08
N SER A 67 -16.70 -13.76 -1.28
CA SER A 67 -17.57 -12.68 -1.74
C SER A 67 -18.95 -12.74 -1.12
N GLU A 68 -19.56 -11.57 -0.99
CA GLU A 68 -20.95 -11.38 -0.62
C GLU A 68 -21.77 -10.99 -1.86
N PRO A 69 -23.02 -11.45 -2.02
CA PRO A 69 -23.84 -11.08 -3.17
C PRO A 69 -24.28 -9.62 -3.10
N VAL A 70 -24.27 -8.92 -4.24
CA VAL A 70 -24.95 -7.63 -4.37
C VAL A 70 -26.46 -7.90 -4.47
N PRO A 71 -27.33 -7.14 -3.76
CA PRO A 71 -28.77 -7.28 -3.86
C PRO A 71 -29.28 -7.27 -5.30
N GLY A 72 -30.36 -8.04 -5.56
CA GLY A 72 -30.94 -8.14 -6.91
C GLY A 72 -30.14 -8.99 -7.89
N SER A 73 -29.20 -9.82 -7.42
CA SER A 73 -28.32 -10.64 -8.27
C SER A 73 -27.45 -9.81 -9.22
N GLY A 74 -27.13 -8.57 -8.84
CA GLY A 74 -26.37 -7.63 -9.66
C GLY A 74 -24.86 -7.94 -9.76
N GLY A 75 -24.38 -8.92 -9.00
CA GLY A 75 -22.98 -9.33 -8.94
C GLY A 75 -22.53 -9.64 -7.52
N THR A 76 -21.27 -9.35 -7.21
CA THR A 76 -20.67 -9.65 -5.91
C THR A 76 -19.87 -8.48 -5.37
N PHE A 77 -19.61 -8.48 -4.06
CA PHE A 77 -18.69 -7.54 -3.44
C PHE A 77 -17.85 -8.20 -2.35
N ARG A 78 -16.72 -7.58 -2.04
CA ARG A 78 -15.85 -7.92 -0.90
C ARG A 78 -15.53 -6.65 -0.14
N LYS A 79 -15.85 -6.61 1.15
CA LYS A 79 -15.54 -5.48 2.04
C LYS A 79 -14.19 -5.70 2.73
N ILE A 80 -13.36 -4.66 2.74
CA ILE A 80 -12.08 -4.61 3.45
C ILE A 80 -12.13 -3.43 4.40
N ASP A 81 -12.11 -3.69 5.71
CA ASP A 81 -12.13 -2.67 6.75
C ASP A 81 -11.29 -3.12 7.96
N SER A 82 -11.18 -2.28 8.98
CA SER A 82 -10.39 -2.58 10.19
C SER A 82 -10.82 -3.84 10.95
N LYS A 83 -12.02 -4.40 10.70
CA LYS A 83 -12.48 -5.63 11.36
C LYS A 83 -11.84 -6.87 10.76
N ASN A 84 -11.52 -6.85 9.46
CA ASN A 84 -10.87 -7.97 8.77
C ASN A 84 -9.44 -7.65 8.29
N PHE A 85 -9.05 -6.38 8.30
CA PHE A 85 -7.70 -5.91 8.00
C PHE A 85 -7.24 -4.88 9.06
N PRO A 86 -6.79 -5.33 10.25
CA PRO A 86 -6.65 -4.48 11.44
C PRO A 86 -5.66 -3.30 11.31
N VAL A 87 -4.68 -3.40 10.42
CA VAL A 87 -3.73 -2.31 10.14
C VAL A 87 -4.38 -1.15 9.38
N SER A 88 -5.51 -1.38 8.70
CA SER A 88 -6.24 -0.36 7.91
C SER A 88 -7.24 0.38 8.79
N GLN A 89 -6.74 1.28 9.63
CA GLN A 89 -7.56 1.98 10.62
C GLN A 89 -8.31 3.18 10.05
N THR A 90 -7.81 3.76 8.96
CA THR A 90 -8.30 5.03 8.41
C THR A 90 -8.91 4.89 7.02
N ILE A 91 -8.83 3.71 6.41
CA ILE A 91 -9.35 3.41 5.08
C ILE A 91 -10.23 2.17 5.17
N ALA A 92 -11.39 2.23 4.53
CA ALA A 92 -12.20 1.07 4.21
C ALA A 92 -12.38 1.04 2.69
N ALA A 93 -12.42 -0.17 2.11
CA ALA A 93 -12.57 -0.38 0.68
C ALA A 93 -13.63 -1.46 0.41
N ALA A 94 -14.23 -1.40 -0.78
CA ALA A 94 -15.04 -2.49 -1.30
C ALA A 94 -14.62 -2.76 -2.74
N LEU A 95 -14.32 -4.02 -3.05
CA LEU A 95 -14.25 -4.48 -4.44
C LEU A 95 -15.67 -4.89 -4.83
N VAL A 96 -16.24 -4.26 -5.85
CA VAL A 96 -17.57 -4.58 -6.39
C VAL A 96 -17.42 -5.07 -7.81
N GLU A 97 -17.90 -6.27 -8.09
CA GLU A 97 -17.91 -6.88 -9.41
C GLU A 97 -19.37 -6.99 -9.85
N LEU A 98 -19.76 -6.25 -10.88
CA LEU A 98 -21.12 -6.27 -11.41
C LEU A 98 -21.20 -7.20 -12.62
N GLU A 99 -22.24 -8.03 -12.66
CA GLU A 99 -22.58 -8.82 -13.84
C GLU A 99 -23.01 -7.90 -15.01
N PRO A 100 -23.05 -8.38 -16.26
CA PRO A 100 -23.61 -7.62 -17.36
C PRO A 100 -25.03 -7.12 -17.04
N LYS A 101 -25.25 -5.81 -17.16
CA LYS A 101 -26.50 -5.12 -16.77
C LYS A 101 -26.79 -5.12 -15.26
N GLY A 102 -25.86 -5.58 -14.43
CA GLY A 102 -25.89 -5.46 -12.99
C GLY A 102 -25.81 -4.01 -12.55
N LEU A 103 -26.44 -3.70 -11.42
CA LEU A 103 -26.49 -2.36 -10.86
C LEU A 103 -26.11 -2.44 -9.38
N ARG A 104 -25.22 -1.55 -8.94
CA ARG A 104 -25.06 -1.26 -7.52
C ARG A 104 -26.28 -0.46 -7.07
N GLU A 105 -27.06 -1.00 -6.13
CA GLU A 105 -28.30 -0.38 -5.65
C GLU A 105 -28.11 1.08 -5.21
N LEU A 106 -29.19 1.86 -5.24
CA LEU A 106 -29.18 3.22 -4.70
C LEU A 106 -28.97 3.17 -3.20
N HIS A 107 -27.86 3.75 -2.72
CA HIS A 107 -27.52 3.82 -1.30
C HIS A 107 -26.64 5.05 -1.03
N TRP A 108 -26.41 5.34 0.25
CA TRP A 108 -25.51 6.38 0.71
C TRP A 108 -24.62 5.85 1.84
N HIS A 109 -23.52 6.56 2.11
CA HIS A 109 -22.63 6.28 3.22
C HIS A 109 -22.87 7.32 4.33
N PRO A 110 -23.41 6.92 5.50
CA PRO A 110 -23.80 7.89 6.54
C PRO A 110 -22.62 8.49 7.31
N ASN A 111 -21.45 7.86 7.25
CA ASN A 111 -20.33 8.17 8.16
C ASN A 111 -19.19 8.97 7.52
N VAL A 112 -19.02 8.86 6.20
CA VAL A 112 -17.84 9.39 5.47
C VAL A 112 -18.19 9.68 4.01
N SER A 113 -17.37 10.51 3.36
CA SER A 113 -17.37 10.64 1.90
C SER A 113 -16.84 9.36 1.22
N TRP A 114 -17.29 9.13 -0.01
CA TRP A 114 -16.92 7.94 -0.80
C TRP A 114 -16.18 8.34 -2.07
N SER A 115 -15.14 7.58 -2.44
CA SER A 115 -14.45 7.67 -3.72
C SER A 115 -14.48 6.33 -4.45
N SER A 116 -14.73 6.37 -5.76
CA SER A 116 -14.72 5.18 -6.63
C SER A 116 -13.56 5.28 -7.62
N PHE A 117 -12.92 4.15 -7.88
CA PHE A 117 -11.96 3.97 -8.97
C PHE A 117 -12.54 2.89 -9.89
N TYR A 118 -12.56 3.14 -11.21
CA TYR A 118 -13.10 2.24 -12.23
C TYR A 118 -11.97 1.52 -12.98
#